data_AF-A0A068VCJ2-F1
#
_entry.id   AF-A0A068VCJ2-F1
#
_cell.length_a   1.000
_cell.length_b   1.000
_cell.length_c   1.000
_cell.angle_alpha   90.00
_cell.angle_beta   90.00
_cell.angle_gamma   90.00
#
_symmetry.space_group_name_H-M   'P 1'
#
loop_
_entity.id
_entity.type
_entity.pdbx_description
1 polymer ?
#
loop_
_entity_poly.entity_id
_entity_poly.type
_entity_poly.pdbx_seq_one_letter_code
_entity_poly.pdbx_strand_id
1 'polypeptide(L)'
;MAVSVPGVSPQEMVAIAQETFRRCTSSSSSSSSLPERRGKGVAIFWFRSDLRILDNEALIKAWLSSQALLPVYCVDPRLFTSSTHYFGFPKTGVLRAQFLMESLADLKNNLKSRGLDLLIKQGKPEDILPLLAKAHGAHTVFAQKETCSEELNVERLVAKNLRQVDQPLLKGLSTKPESKTGTKLQLIWGGSLYHIDDIPFDCKCLPDVYTQFRKSVESKSTVRACLKIPTTLGPPPNISDWGTVPEITELGFQKPKACLLSSSHT
;
A
#
# COMPACT_ATOMS: atom_id res chain seq x y z
N MET A 1 21.37 -6.02 -26.82
CA MET A 1 20.51 -4.83 -26.56
C MET A 1 19.66 -5.13 -25.35
N ALA A 2 19.58 -4.22 -24.38
CA ALA A 2 18.60 -4.36 -23.29
C ALA A 2 17.20 -4.26 -23.91
N VAL A 3 16.37 -5.29 -23.71
CA VAL A 3 14.99 -5.28 -24.19
C VAL A 3 14.18 -4.40 -23.24
N SER A 4 13.45 -3.41 -23.77
CA SER A 4 12.50 -2.64 -22.97
C SER A 4 11.40 -3.57 -22.50
N VAL A 5 11.14 -3.58 -21.19
CA VAL A 5 10.02 -4.32 -20.60
C VAL A 5 9.14 -3.32 -19.85
N PRO A 6 7.87 -3.15 -20.26
CA PRO A 6 7.22 -3.78 -21.41
C PRO A 6 7.74 -3.23 -22.76
N GLY A 7 7.58 -4.01 -23.83
CA GLY A 7 8.03 -3.64 -25.19
C GLY A 7 7.15 -2.60 -25.90
N VAL A 8 6.48 -1.73 -25.14
CA VAL A 8 5.55 -0.70 -25.64
C VAL A 8 6.09 0.69 -25.34
N SER A 9 5.70 1.68 -26.14
CA SER A 9 6.10 3.07 -25.93
C SER A 9 5.45 3.68 -24.66
N PRO A 10 6.05 4.74 -24.07
CA PRO A 10 5.45 5.43 -22.94
C PRO A 10 4.03 5.93 -23.18
N GLN A 11 3.74 6.41 -24.39
CA GLN A 11 2.40 6.89 -24.78
C GLN A 11 1.39 5.74 -24.83
N GLU A 12 1.78 4.59 -25.37
CA GLU A 12 0.94 3.38 -25.38
C GLU A 12 0.70 2.86 -23.97
N MET A 13 1.71 2.87 -23.08
CA MET A 13 1.53 2.48 -21.67
C MET A 13 0.46 3.33 -20.99
N VAL A 14 0.49 4.65 -21.19
CA VAL A 14 -0.51 5.57 -20.62
C VAL A 14 -1.90 5.26 -21.18
N ALA A 15 -2.02 5.05 -22.49
CA ALA A 15 -3.31 4.72 -23.13
C ALA A 15 -3.89 3.39 -22.61
N ILE A 16 -3.06 2.34 -22.51
CA ILE A 16 -3.44 1.04 -21.97
C ILE A 16 -3.86 1.16 -20.50
N ALA A 17 -3.12 1.92 -19.70
CA ALA A 17 -3.44 2.16 -18.30
C ALA A 17 -4.80 2.85 -18.14
N GLN A 18 -5.03 3.94 -18.88
CA GLN A 18 -6.31 4.67 -18.87
C GLN A 18 -7.49 3.79 -19.26
N GLU A 19 -7.34 3.00 -20.32
CA GLU A 19 -8.37 2.06 -20.76
C GLU A 19 -8.63 0.95 -19.72
N THR A 20 -7.58 0.44 -19.09
CA THR A 20 -7.69 -0.56 -18.01
C THR A 20 -8.45 0.02 -16.82
N PHE A 21 -8.13 1.24 -16.42
CA PHE A 21 -8.86 1.93 -15.37
C PHE A 21 -10.33 2.14 -15.74
N ARG A 22 -10.64 2.56 -16.98
CA ARG A 22 -12.02 2.73 -17.46
C ARG A 22 -12.84 1.43 -17.33
N ARG A 23 -12.25 0.28 -17.67
CA ARG A 23 -12.89 -1.04 -17.54
C ARG A 23 -13.10 -1.47 -16.09
N CYS A 24 -12.20 -1.07 -15.20
CA CYS A 24 -12.21 -1.46 -13.79
C CYS A 24 -12.90 -0.45 -12.87
N THR A 25 -13.30 0.72 -13.37
CA THR A 25 -14.13 1.67 -12.63
C THR A 25 -15.60 1.27 -12.67
N SER A 26 -16.31 1.36 -11.53
CA SER A 26 -17.77 1.21 -11.51
C SER A 26 -18.44 2.51 -11.95
N SER A 27 -19.23 2.47 -13.03
CA SER A 27 -20.20 3.52 -13.32
C SER A 27 -21.43 3.34 -12.42
N SER A 28 -22.02 4.45 -11.97
CA SER A 28 -23.15 4.53 -11.02
C SER A 28 -24.44 3.83 -11.48
N SER A 29 -24.43 3.13 -12.61
CA SER A 29 -25.61 2.64 -13.33
C SER A 29 -25.64 1.12 -13.54
N SER A 30 -24.75 0.34 -12.91
CA SER A 30 -24.67 -1.12 -13.08
C SER A 30 -24.90 -1.89 -11.77
N SER A 31 -25.50 -3.08 -11.87
CA SER A 31 -25.93 -3.94 -10.75
C SER A 31 -24.80 -4.50 -9.87
N SER A 32 -23.54 -4.22 -10.20
CA SER A 32 -22.34 -4.49 -9.38
C SER A 32 -21.72 -3.19 -8.87
N SER A 33 -22.55 -2.23 -8.46
CA SER A 33 -22.12 -0.92 -7.98
C SER A 33 -21.34 -1.05 -6.67
N LEU A 34 -20.22 -0.32 -6.56
CA LEU A 34 -19.56 -0.13 -5.28
C LEU A 34 -20.56 0.41 -4.24
N PRO A 35 -20.49 -0.06 -2.98
CA PRO A 35 -21.34 0.49 -1.93
C PRO A 35 -21.07 2.00 -1.76
N GLU A 36 -22.10 2.73 -1.36
CA GLU A 36 -21.98 4.17 -1.14
C GLU A 36 -20.98 4.49 -0.03
N ARG A 37 -20.18 5.53 -0.25
CA ARG A 37 -19.23 6.05 0.74
C ARG A 37 -19.98 6.73 1.88
N ARG A 38 -20.16 6.02 2.98
CA ARG A 38 -20.86 6.49 4.21
C ARG A 38 -19.94 6.63 5.42
N GLY A 39 -18.65 6.44 5.20
CA GLY A 39 -17.60 6.62 6.18
C GLY A 39 -17.54 8.01 6.80
N LYS A 40 -17.02 8.10 8.02
CA LYS A 40 -16.86 9.37 8.75
C LYS A 40 -15.40 9.57 9.13
N GLY A 41 -14.98 10.83 9.24
CA GLY A 41 -13.63 11.19 9.69
C GLY A 41 -12.54 10.84 8.68
N VAL A 42 -11.30 10.83 9.17
CA VAL A 42 -10.10 10.59 8.35
C VAL A 42 -9.63 9.15 8.54
N ALA A 43 -9.32 8.45 7.45
CA ALA A 43 -8.54 7.22 7.48
C ALA A 43 -7.17 7.43 6.85
N ILE A 44 -6.18 6.69 7.34
CA ILE A 44 -4.87 6.59 6.69
C ILE A 44 -4.83 5.28 5.91
N PHE A 45 -4.32 5.30 4.68
CA PHE A 45 -3.99 4.09 3.95
C PHE A 45 -2.48 3.98 3.79
N TRP A 46 -1.88 3.05 4.53
CA TRP A 46 -0.45 2.77 4.51
C TRP A 46 -0.12 1.76 3.42
N PHE A 47 0.45 2.28 2.33
CA PHE A 47 0.99 1.49 1.22
C PHE A 47 2.31 0.81 1.63
N ARG A 48 2.49 -0.43 1.15
CA ARG A 48 3.69 -1.24 1.34
C ARG A 48 4.13 -1.83 0.01
N SER A 49 4.03 -3.15 -0.17
CA SER A 49 4.30 -3.83 -1.44
C SER A 49 3.09 -3.85 -2.39
N ASP A 50 1.96 -3.27 -1.99
CA ASP A 50 0.70 -3.18 -2.72
C ASP A 50 0.53 -1.85 -3.47
N LEU A 51 1.59 -1.42 -4.19
CA LEU A 51 1.68 -0.11 -4.88
C LEU A 51 0.76 0.02 -6.11
N ARG A 52 -0.54 -0.14 -5.91
CA ARG A 52 -1.57 -0.10 -6.96
C ARG A 52 -2.89 0.42 -6.42
N ILE A 53 -3.69 0.98 -7.32
CA ILE A 53 -5.08 1.40 -7.04
C ILE A 53 -6.07 0.29 -7.42
N LEU A 54 -5.84 -0.36 -8.57
CA LEU A 54 -6.72 -1.41 -9.07
C LEU A 54 -6.70 -2.63 -8.15
N ASP A 55 -7.88 -3.20 -7.92
CA ASP A 55 -8.05 -4.43 -7.15
C ASP A 55 -7.33 -4.40 -5.79
N ASN A 56 -7.42 -3.26 -5.10
CA ASN A 56 -6.85 -3.06 -3.77
C ASN A 56 -7.98 -3.00 -2.74
N GLU A 57 -8.31 -4.16 -2.16
CA GLU A 57 -9.38 -4.29 -1.16
C GLU A 57 -9.14 -3.43 0.08
N ALA A 58 -7.88 -3.33 0.51
CA ALA A 58 -7.49 -2.55 1.67
C ALA A 58 -7.74 -1.05 1.44
N LEU A 59 -7.41 -0.56 0.23
CA LEU A 59 -7.68 0.82 -0.19
C LEU A 59 -9.18 1.10 -0.27
N ILE A 60 -9.96 0.20 -0.86
CA ILE A 60 -11.41 0.37 -0.99
C ILE A 60 -12.10 0.34 0.37
N LYS A 61 -11.71 -0.56 1.28
CA LYS A 61 -12.22 -0.57 2.66
C LYS A 61 -11.90 0.74 3.39
N ALA A 62 -10.68 1.26 3.23
CA ALA A 62 -10.30 2.54 3.80
C ALA A 62 -11.15 3.69 3.23
N TRP A 63 -11.36 3.73 1.91
CA TRP A 63 -12.19 4.72 1.23
C TRP A 63 -13.66 4.67 1.68
N LEU A 64 -14.28 3.49 1.73
CA LEU A 64 -15.67 3.31 2.15
C LEU A 64 -15.88 3.74 3.61
N SER A 65 -14.89 3.50 4.47
CA SER A 65 -14.96 3.76 5.91
C SER A 65 -14.70 5.21 6.32
N SER A 66 -14.20 6.06 5.41
CA SER A 66 -13.76 7.42 5.73
C SER A 66 -14.44 8.48 4.87
N GLN A 67 -14.48 9.72 5.39
CA GLN A 67 -14.87 10.90 4.63
C GLN A 67 -13.68 11.52 3.89
N ALA A 68 -12.49 11.43 4.48
CA ALA A 68 -11.23 11.83 3.85
C ALA A 68 -10.20 10.71 4.00
N LEU A 69 -9.43 10.46 2.94
CA LEU A 69 -8.45 9.38 2.91
C LEU A 69 -7.05 9.97 2.73
N LEU A 70 -6.12 9.58 3.60
CA LEU A 70 -4.71 9.96 3.52
C LEU A 70 -3.85 8.76 3.11
N PRO A 71 -3.47 8.65 1.82
CA PRO A 71 -2.52 7.63 1.40
C PRO A 71 -1.11 7.99 1.84
N VAL A 72 -0.39 7.03 2.44
CA VAL A 72 0.93 7.22 3.02
C VAL A 72 1.86 6.09 2.56
N TYR A 73 3.06 6.45 2.15
CA TYR A 73 4.17 5.51 1.99
C TYR A 73 5.33 5.93 2.90
N CYS A 74 5.81 4.98 3.71
CA CYS A 74 6.98 5.19 4.56
C CYS A 74 8.20 4.57 3.90
N VAL A 75 9.18 5.40 3.56
CA VAL A 75 10.49 4.95 3.07
C VAL A 75 11.27 4.47 4.30
N ASP A 76 11.09 3.18 4.60
CA ASP A 76 11.65 2.56 5.81
C ASP A 76 13.17 2.40 5.67
N PRO A 77 13.97 3.01 6.56
CA PRO A 77 15.42 2.91 6.48
C PRO A 77 15.92 1.46 6.54
N ARG A 78 15.19 0.55 7.21
CA ARG A 78 15.57 -0.88 7.30
C ARG A 78 15.68 -1.55 5.93
N LEU A 79 14.95 -1.07 4.93
CA LEU A 79 15.00 -1.65 3.60
C LEU A 79 16.28 -1.30 2.83
N PHE A 80 16.95 -0.19 3.18
CA PHE A 80 18.07 0.35 2.40
C PHE A 80 19.39 0.37 3.17
N THR A 81 19.34 0.55 4.50
CA THR A 81 20.53 0.63 5.35
C THR A 81 20.88 -0.67 6.06
N SER A 82 19.94 -1.61 6.16
CA SER A 82 20.20 -2.90 6.80
C SER A 82 20.82 -3.90 5.82
N SER A 83 21.36 -4.97 6.39
CA SER A 83 21.94 -6.08 5.65
C SER A 83 21.05 -7.34 5.69
N THR A 84 21.34 -8.29 4.81
CA THR A 84 20.76 -9.63 4.85
C THR A 84 21.14 -10.33 6.14
N HIS A 85 20.21 -11.13 6.67
CA HIS A 85 20.28 -11.68 8.02
C HIS A 85 21.55 -12.48 8.32
N TYR A 86 22.04 -13.28 7.37
CA TYR A 86 23.20 -14.16 7.58
C TYR A 86 24.50 -13.65 6.97
N PHE A 87 24.44 -13.00 5.80
CA PHE A 87 25.62 -12.80 4.96
C PHE A 87 26.02 -11.33 4.77
N GLY A 88 25.33 -10.39 5.42
CA GLY A 88 25.78 -8.99 5.42
C GLY A 88 25.56 -8.22 4.11
N PHE A 89 25.00 -8.83 3.05
CA PHE A 89 24.72 -8.14 1.79
C PHE A 89 23.68 -7.02 1.95
N PRO A 90 23.67 -5.97 1.09
CA PRO A 90 22.63 -4.95 1.12
C PRO A 90 21.22 -5.55 1.05
N LYS A 91 20.32 -5.13 1.94
CA LYS A 91 18.93 -5.63 1.98
C LYS A 91 18.20 -5.35 0.67
N THR A 92 18.43 -4.17 0.07
CA THR A 92 17.91 -3.79 -1.25
C THR A 92 19.06 -3.41 -2.17
N GLY A 93 19.10 -4.01 -3.36
CA GLY A 93 20.05 -3.62 -4.41
C GLY A 93 19.55 -2.42 -5.21
N VAL A 94 20.47 -1.69 -5.85
CA VAL A 94 20.18 -0.44 -6.57
C VAL A 94 19.09 -0.59 -7.64
N LEU A 95 19.07 -1.71 -8.37
CA LEU A 95 18.05 -1.95 -9.41
C LEU A 95 16.63 -2.03 -8.84
N ARG A 96 16.48 -2.71 -7.70
CA ARG A 96 15.18 -2.82 -7.02
C ARG A 96 14.79 -1.50 -6.34
N ALA A 97 15.76 -0.76 -5.80
CA ALA A 97 15.51 0.58 -5.25
C ALA A 97 15.02 1.54 -6.35
N GLN A 98 15.66 1.54 -7.52
CA GLN A 98 15.24 2.34 -8.67
C GLN A 98 13.81 1.98 -9.11
N PHE A 99 13.51 0.69 -9.28
CA PHE A 99 12.17 0.22 -9.63
C PHE A 99 11.11 0.63 -8.61
N LEU A 100 11.46 0.61 -7.31
CA LEU A 100 10.57 1.08 -6.26
C LEU A 100 10.29 2.58 -6.37
N MET A 101 11.31 3.41 -6.66
CA MET A 101 11.10 4.87 -6.84
C MET A 101 10.22 5.16 -8.05
N GLU A 102 10.42 4.45 -9.15
CA GLU A 102 9.56 4.52 -10.35
C GLU A 102 8.12 4.11 -10.02
N SER A 103 7.94 3.03 -9.25
CA SER A 103 6.62 2.57 -8.79
C SER A 103 5.91 3.59 -7.89
N LEU A 104 6.65 4.27 -7.00
CA LEU A 104 6.10 5.32 -6.15
C LEU A 104 5.71 6.56 -6.95
N ALA A 105 6.51 6.95 -7.94
CA ALA A 105 6.20 8.05 -8.83
C ALA A 105 4.93 7.77 -9.64
N ASP A 106 4.80 6.57 -10.20
CA ASP A 106 3.60 6.15 -10.93
C ASP A 106 2.37 6.10 -10.01
N LEU A 107 2.48 5.49 -8.82
CA LEU A 107 1.39 5.44 -7.84
C LEU A 107 0.92 6.84 -7.44
N LYS A 108 1.85 7.76 -7.17
CA LYS A 108 1.55 9.15 -6.82
C LYS A 108 0.78 9.86 -7.95
N ASN A 109 1.22 9.69 -9.21
CA ASN A 109 0.52 10.24 -10.38
C ASN A 109 -0.88 9.63 -10.56
N ASN A 110 -1.00 8.32 -10.40
CA ASN A 110 -2.27 7.62 -10.50
C ASN A 110 -3.26 8.03 -9.38
N LEU A 111 -2.79 8.33 -8.17
CA LEU A 111 -3.62 8.86 -7.09
C LEU A 111 -4.05 10.32 -7.37
N LYS A 112 -3.14 11.16 -7.87
CA LYS A 112 -3.43 12.55 -8.29
C LYS A 112 -4.54 12.63 -9.32
N SER A 113 -4.49 11.77 -10.34
CA SER A 113 -5.55 11.71 -11.37
C SER A 113 -6.94 11.36 -10.83
N ARG A 114 -7.05 10.87 -9.59
CA ARG A 114 -8.29 10.43 -8.93
C ARG A 114 -8.67 11.30 -7.72
N GLY A 115 -8.07 12.48 -7.61
CA GLY A 115 -8.39 13.44 -6.55
C GLY A 115 -7.80 13.10 -5.18
N LEU A 116 -6.73 12.28 -5.13
CA LEU A 116 -5.89 12.06 -3.95
C LEU A 116 -4.45 12.50 -4.24
N ASP A 117 -3.54 12.25 -3.32
CA ASP A 117 -2.09 12.30 -3.54
C ASP A 117 -1.45 11.26 -2.59
N LEU A 118 -0.15 10.99 -2.74
CA LEU A 118 0.61 10.07 -1.89
C LEU A 118 1.54 10.86 -0.97
N LEU A 119 1.32 10.77 0.34
CA LEU A 119 2.22 11.33 1.35
C LEU A 119 3.44 10.41 1.49
N ILE A 120 4.62 10.89 1.12
CA ILE A 120 5.87 10.13 1.23
C ILE A 120 6.67 10.70 2.40
N LYS A 121 7.00 9.84 3.37
CA LYS A 121 7.85 10.22 4.52
C LYS A 121 8.97 9.20 4.70
N GLN A 122 10.18 9.69 5.00
CA GLN A 122 11.31 8.84 5.33
C GLN A 122 11.32 8.53 6.83
N GLY A 123 11.48 7.25 7.17
CA GLY A 123 11.48 6.79 8.56
C GLY A 123 10.64 5.54 8.76
N LYS A 124 10.60 5.07 10.00
CA LYS A 124 9.92 3.82 10.36
C LYS A 124 8.40 4.03 10.43
N PRO A 125 7.58 3.12 9.86
CA PRO A 125 6.12 3.20 9.92
C PRO A 125 5.58 3.33 11.35
N GLU A 126 6.18 2.61 12.31
CA GLU A 126 5.77 2.64 13.71
C GLU A 126 6.02 3.96 14.43
N ASP A 127 6.82 4.86 13.85
CA ASP A 127 7.07 6.21 14.37
C ASP A 127 6.20 7.23 13.61
N ILE A 128 6.12 7.10 12.29
CA ILE A 128 5.42 8.05 11.41
C ILE A 128 3.90 7.93 11.51
N LEU A 129 3.34 6.72 11.39
CA LEU A 129 1.89 6.52 11.30
C LEU A 129 1.15 6.99 12.56
N PRO A 130 1.65 6.76 13.79
CA PRO A 130 1.03 7.30 15.00
C PRO A 130 1.01 8.84 15.04
N LEU A 131 2.09 9.49 14.58
CA LEU A 131 2.15 10.96 14.51
C LEU A 131 1.12 11.51 13.52
N LEU A 132 1.02 10.90 12.33
CA LEU A 132 0.04 11.27 11.31
C LEU A 132 -1.39 11.03 11.79
N ALA A 133 -1.65 9.89 12.44
CA ALA A 133 -2.95 9.58 13.00
C ALA A 133 -3.39 10.62 14.01
N LYS A 134 -2.49 11.04 14.91
CA LYS A 134 -2.74 12.11 15.87
C LYS A 134 -3.00 13.45 15.19
N ALA A 135 -2.15 13.84 14.23
CA ALA A 135 -2.20 15.13 13.57
C ALA A 135 -3.50 15.34 12.77
N HIS A 136 -4.01 14.27 12.15
CA HIS A 136 -5.20 14.33 11.30
C HIS A 136 -6.46 13.74 11.96
N GLY A 137 -6.39 13.34 13.23
CA GLY A 137 -7.49 12.69 13.93
C GLY A 137 -7.99 11.44 13.21
N ALA A 138 -7.07 10.65 12.65
CA ALA A 138 -7.42 9.49 11.86
C ALA A 138 -7.98 8.38 12.75
N HIS A 139 -9.15 7.84 12.44
CA HIS A 139 -9.78 6.80 13.25
C HIS A 139 -9.16 5.41 13.02
N THR A 140 -8.59 5.18 11.84
CA THR A 140 -8.06 3.86 11.45
C THR A 140 -6.92 4.00 10.45
N VAL A 141 -5.91 3.14 10.62
CA VAL A 141 -4.84 2.91 9.66
C VAL A 141 -5.13 1.62 8.88
N PHE A 142 -5.46 1.81 7.62
CA PHE A 142 -5.49 0.93 6.44
C PHE A 142 -4.15 0.28 6.10
N ALA A 143 -4.00 -1.04 6.00
CA ALA A 143 -2.89 -1.65 5.25
C ALA A 143 -3.21 -3.08 4.78
N GLN A 144 -2.49 -3.55 3.76
CA GLN A 144 -2.48 -4.98 3.40
C GLN A 144 -1.70 -5.79 4.46
N LYS A 145 -2.23 -6.98 4.79
CA LYS A 145 -1.62 -7.94 5.71
C LYS A 145 -0.41 -8.61 5.05
N GLU A 146 0.70 -8.69 5.78
CA GLU A 146 1.89 -9.47 5.37
C GLU A 146 2.03 -10.77 6.19
N THR A 147 2.94 -11.64 5.76
CA THR A 147 3.12 -12.98 6.35
C THR A 147 4.50 -13.23 6.95
N CYS A 148 5.52 -12.45 6.58
CA CYS A 148 6.92 -12.70 6.95
C CYS A 148 7.34 -11.98 8.24
N SER A 149 8.35 -12.52 8.93
CA SER A 149 8.73 -12.13 10.29
C SER A 149 9.01 -10.62 10.47
N GLU A 150 9.78 -10.02 9.57
CA GLU A 150 10.14 -8.60 9.66
C GLU A 150 8.89 -7.73 9.53
N GLU A 151 8.06 -8.03 8.54
CA GLU A 151 6.80 -7.34 8.26
C GLU A 151 5.79 -7.46 9.40
N LEU A 152 5.63 -8.67 9.97
CA LEU A 152 4.79 -8.92 11.14
C LEU A 152 5.26 -8.14 12.36
N ASN A 153 6.58 -8.02 12.54
CA ASN A 153 7.14 -7.23 13.63
C ASN A 153 6.84 -5.73 13.45
N VAL A 154 6.91 -5.20 12.23
CA VAL A 154 6.50 -3.81 11.95
C VAL A 154 5.02 -3.61 12.23
N GLU A 155 4.14 -4.50 11.76
CA GLU A 155 2.69 -4.44 12.05
C GLU A 155 2.41 -4.41 13.56
N ARG A 156 3.11 -5.27 14.33
CA ARG A 156 3.01 -5.31 15.80
C ARG A 156 3.44 -3.98 16.44
N LEU A 157 4.53 -3.39 15.97
CA LEU A 157 5.04 -2.11 16.50
C LEU A 157 4.11 -0.94 16.16
N VAL A 158 3.61 -0.87 14.92
CA VAL A 158 2.62 0.12 14.49
C VAL A 158 1.35 0.00 15.34
N ALA A 159 0.80 -1.20 15.49
CA ALA A 159 -0.40 -1.43 16.31
C ALA A 159 -0.16 -1.03 17.78
N LYS A 160 1.02 -1.34 18.34
CA LYS A 160 1.39 -0.96 19.70
C LYS A 160 1.48 0.56 19.87
N ASN A 161 2.05 1.27 18.92
CA ASN A 161 2.27 2.72 19.03
C ASN A 161 1.00 3.51 18.73
N LEU A 162 0.13 3.06 17.81
CA LEU A 162 -1.19 3.66 17.59
C LEU A 162 -2.04 3.67 18.86
N ARG A 163 -2.04 2.57 19.64
CA ARG A 163 -2.77 2.50 20.92
C ARG A 163 -2.29 3.50 21.97
N GLN A 164 -1.06 4.00 21.86
CA GLN A 164 -0.49 4.96 22.81
C GLN A 164 -0.86 6.40 22.46
N VAL A 165 -1.27 6.68 21.21
CA VAL A 165 -1.64 8.02 20.76
C VAL A 165 -2.88 8.55 21.48
N ASP A 166 -3.81 7.67 21.82
CA ASP A 166 -5.10 8.02 22.41
C ASP A 166 -5.13 7.99 23.94
N GLN A 167 -3.98 7.78 24.59
CA GLN A 167 -3.87 7.91 26.04
C GLN A 167 -3.84 9.41 26.40
N PRO A 168 -4.85 9.94 27.11
CA PRO A 168 -4.76 11.30 27.64
C PRO A 168 -3.61 11.36 28.65
N LEU A 169 -2.69 12.31 28.48
CA LEU A 169 -1.64 12.63 29.46
C LEU A 169 -2.19 13.15 30.81
N LEU A 170 -3.52 13.32 30.93
CA LEU A 170 -4.17 13.85 32.11
C LEU A 170 -4.98 12.77 32.84
N LYS A 171 -4.33 12.05 33.76
CA LYS A 171 -5.02 11.43 34.90
C LYS A 171 -5.48 12.55 35.84
N GLY A 172 -6.56 13.25 35.48
CA GLY A 172 -7.10 14.30 36.35
C GLY A 172 -8.17 15.13 35.66
N LEU A 173 -9.41 14.98 36.14
CA LEU A 173 -10.56 15.85 35.90
C LEU A 173 -11.15 15.89 34.48
N SER A 174 -12.00 14.90 34.16
CA SER A 174 -13.37 15.20 33.68
C SER A 174 -14.24 13.95 33.60
N THR A 175 -15.42 14.08 34.20
CA THR A 175 -16.53 13.14 34.24
C THR A 175 -17.39 13.31 32.99
N LYS A 176 -17.09 12.55 31.93
CA LYS A 176 -18.04 12.09 30.88
C LYS A 176 -17.26 11.20 29.88
N PRO A 177 -17.57 9.90 29.76
CA PRO A 177 -16.89 9.02 28.82
C PRO A 177 -17.55 9.16 27.45
N GLU A 178 -17.22 10.22 26.71
CA GLU A 178 -17.41 10.15 25.26
C GLU A 178 -16.39 9.14 24.73
N SER A 179 -16.91 8.04 24.20
CA SER A 179 -16.18 6.89 23.65
C SER A 179 -15.28 7.32 22.48
N LYS A 180 -14.15 7.96 22.75
CA LYS A 180 -13.05 8.05 21.79
C LYS A 180 -12.39 6.68 21.73
N THR A 181 -12.95 5.81 20.90
CA THR A 181 -12.28 4.58 20.47
C THR A 181 -10.97 4.99 19.80
N GLY A 182 -9.85 4.61 20.39
CA GLY A 182 -8.53 4.97 19.86
C GLY A 182 -8.30 4.49 18.43
N THR A 183 -7.32 5.11 17.77
CA THR A 183 -6.87 4.76 16.43
C THR A 183 -6.45 3.30 16.39
N LYS A 184 -7.06 2.53 15.49
CA LYS A 184 -6.74 1.10 15.30
C LYS A 184 -5.99 0.86 14.00
N LEU A 185 -5.13 -0.16 13.98
CA LEU A 185 -4.58 -0.74 12.76
C LEU A 185 -5.55 -1.80 12.25
N GLN A 186 -5.95 -1.71 10.99
CA GLN A 186 -6.77 -2.71 10.32
C GLN A 186 -6.00 -3.31 9.14
N LEU A 187 -5.69 -4.59 9.24
CA LEU A 187 -4.93 -5.32 8.24
C LEU A 187 -5.89 -6.16 7.39
N ILE A 188 -5.84 -5.98 6.09
CA ILE A 188 -6.73 -6.66 5.13
C ILE A 188 -5.91 -7.67 4.34
N TRP A 189 -6.40 -8.91 4.24
CA TRP A 189 -5.74 -9.93 3.44
C TRP A 189 -5.69 -9.54 1.96
N GLY A 190 -4.60 -9.89 1.29
CA GLY A 190 -4.37 -9.60 -0.13
C GLY A 190 -3.19 -10.41 -0.66
N GLY A 191 -2.74 -10.08 -1.88
CA GLY A 191 -1.52 -10.67 -2.47
C GLY A 191 -1.62 -12.12 -2.95
N SER A 192 -2.80 -12.75 -2.92
CA SER A 192 -3.03 -14.12 -3.36
C SER A 192 -4.21 -14.21 -4.33
N LEU A 193 -4.15 -15.15 -5.28
CA LEU A 193 -5.23 -15.37 -6.25
C LEU A 193 -6.46 -16.03 -5.61
N TYR A 194 -6.24 -17.03 -4.77
CA TYR A 194 -7.27 -17.59 -3.89
C TYR A 194 -7.23 -16.87 -2.56
N HIS A 195 -8.35 -16.29 -2.14
CA HIS A 195 -8.43 -15.61 -0.86
C HIS A 195 -8.27 -16.62 0.29
N ILE A 196 -7.61 -16.23 1.38
CA ILE A 196 -7.36 -17.11 2.54
C ILE A 196 -8.63 -17.66 3.18
N ASP A 197 -9.72 -16.91 3.11
CA ASP A 197 -11.03 -17.35 3.62
C ASP A 197 -11.78 -18.29 2.67
N ASP A 198 -11.32 -18.45 1.42
CA ASP A 198 -12.02 -19.24 0.39
C ASP A 198 -11.32 -20.57 0.08
N ILE A 199 -10.16 -20.84 0.69
CA ILE A 199 -9.43 -22.11 0.54
C ILE A 199 -10.04 -23.20 1.43
N PRO A 200 -9.98 -24.49 1.04
CA PRO A 200 -10.70 -25.57 1.71
C PRO A 200 -9.97 -26.12 2.95
N PHE A 201 -9.06 -25.35 3.53
CA PHE A 201 -8.25 -25.70 4.69
C PHE A 201 -7.76 -24.44 5.41
N ASP A 202 -7.49 -24.55 6.71
CA ASP A 202 -6.77 -23.53 7.47
C ASP A 202 -5.29 -23.51 7.04
N CYS A 203 -4.60 -22.37 7.18
CA CYS A 203 -3.17 -22.25 6.92
C CYS A 203 -2.30 -23.23 7.73
N LYS A 204 -2.77 -23.68 8.91
CA LYS A 204 -2.11 -24.72 9.71
C LYS A 204 -2.23 -26.13 9.13
N CYS A 205 -3.15 -26.33 8.19
CA CYS A 205 -3.42 -27.59 7.52
C CYS A 205 -3.16 -27.51 6.01
N LEU A 206 -2.27 -26.60 5.59
CA LEU A 206 -1.85 -26.50 4.20
C LEU A 206 -1.15 -27.79 3.77
N PRO A 207 -1.48 -28.37 2.60
CA PRO A 207 -0.77 -29.54 2.12
C PRO A 207 0.72 -29.26 1.86
N ASP A 208 1.61 -30.10 2.40
CA ASP A 208 3.06 -30.01 2.15
C ASP A 208 3.44 -30.30 0.69
N VAL A 209 2.53 -30.93 -0.07
CA VAL A 209 2.70 -31.20 -1.49
C VAL A 209 1.89 -30.20 -2.31
N TYR A 210 2.59 -29.36 -3.10
CA TYR A 210 1.97 -28.35 -3.96
C TYR A 210 0.84 -28.90 -4.84
N THR A 211 1.00 -30.08 -5.43
CA THR A 211 -0.04 -30.67 -6.29
C THR A 211 -1.33 -30.97 -5.53
N GLN A 212 -1.27 -31.32 -4.25
CA GLN A 212 -2.45 -31.53 -3.41
C GLN A 212 -3.14 -30.21 -3.07
N PHE A 213 -2.35 -29.17 -2.76
CA PHE A 213 -2.86 -27.79 -2.62
C PHE A 213 -3.60 -27.36 -3.89
N ARG A 214 -2.94 -27.43 -5.05
CA ARG A 214 -3.48 -26.99 -6.35
C ARG A 214 -4.79 -27.69 -6.70
N LYS A 215 -4.81 -29.04 -6.65
CA LYS A 215 -6.03 -29.83 -6.94
C LYS A 215 -7.18 -29.46 -6.00
N SER A 216 -6.89 -29.17 -4.73
CA SER A 216 -7.92 -28.82 -3.75
C SER A 216 -8.53 -27.45 -4.02
N VAL A 217 -7.71 -26.42 -4.28
CA VAL A 217 -8.22 -25.05 -4.53
C VAL A 217 -8.91 -24.96 -5.89
N GLU A 218 -8.42 -25.62 -6.93
CA GLU A 218 -9.10 -25.65 -8.25
C GLU A 218 -10.47 -26.33 -8.18
N SER A 219 -10.63 -27.36 -7.34
CA SER A 219 -11.88 -28.11 -7.23
C SER A 219 -12.87 -27.53 -6.23
N LYS A 220 -12.42 -26.83 -5.19
CA LYS A 220 -13.25 -26.47 -4.02
C LYS A 220 -13.28 -24.98 -3.70
N SER A 221 -12.49 -24.16 -4.37
CA SER A 221 -12.43 -22.72 -4.15
C SER A 221 -12.82 -21.97 -5.42
N THR A 222 -13.17 -20.70 -5.25
CA THR A 222 -13.47 -19.80 -6.37
C THR A 222 -12.53 -18.60 -6.31
N VAL A 223 -11.99 -18.21 -7.47
CA VAL A 223 -11.24 -16.95 -7.58
C VAL A 223 -12.22 -15.79 -7.56
N ARG A 224 -12.04 -14.88 -6.61
CA ARG A 224 -12.90 -13.68 -6.50
C ARG A 224 -12.73 -12.80 -7.73
N ALA A 225 -13.81 -12.17 -8.17
CA ALA A 225 -13.75 -11.16 -9.21
C ALA A 225 -12.95 -9.93 -8.72
N CYS A 226 -12.16 -9.32 -9.60
CA CYS A 226 -11.45 -8.09 -9.27
C CYS A 226 -12.40 -7.00 -8.82
N LEU A 227 -12.01 -6.29 -7.76
CA LEU A 227 -12.80 -5.20 -7.21
C LEU A 227 -12.84 -4.03 -8.20
N LYS A 228 -14.06 -3.52 -8.40
CA LYS A 228 -14.23 -2.23 -9.07
C LYS A 228 -13.74 -1.10 -8.16
N ILE A 229 -13.27 -0.02 -8.75
CA ILE A 229 -12.85 1.19 -8.04
C ILE A 229 -13.77 2.37 -8.39
N PRO A 230 -13.96 3.36 -7.51
CA PRO A 230 -14.71 4.56 -7.87
C PRO A 230 -13.88 5.43 -8.82
N THR A 231 -14.55 6.25 -9.63
CA THR A 231 -13.87 7.18 -10.55
C THR A 231 -13.03 8.21 -9.81
N THR A 232 -13.49 8.63 -8.62
CA THR A 232 -12.79 9.57 -7.73
C THR A 232 -12.60 8.94 -6.36
N LEU A 233 -11.41 9.12 -5.78
CA LEU A 233 -11.05 8.62 -4.45
C LEU A 233 -10.94 9.75 -3.40
N GLY A 234 -10.91 11.00 -3.85
CA GLY A 234 -10.85 12.19 -2.99
C GLY A 234 -12.08 12.43 -2.12
N PRO A 235 -12.00 13.36 -1.15
CA PRO A 235 -10.86 14.24 -0.90
C PRO A 235 -9.83 13.64 0.08
N PRO A 236 -8.56 14.11 0.02
CA PRO A 236 -7.61 13.93 1.11
C PRO A 236 -7.86 14.95 2.25
N PRO A 237 -7.30 14.74 3.45
CA PRO A 237 -7.21 15.81 4.44
C PRO A 237 -6.29 16.94 3.96
N ASN A 238 -6.32 18.09 4.64
CA ASN A 238 -5.43 19.20 4.32
C ASN A 238 -3.97 18.85 4.69
N ILE A 239 -3.12 18.72 3.67
CA ILE A 239 -1.69 18.40 3.78
C ILE A 239 -0.90 19.54 3.12
N SER A 240 -0.01 20.17 3.87
CA SER A 240 0.86 21.24 3.38
C SER A 240 2.04 20.73 2.56
N ASP A 241 2.64 19.62 2.99
CA ASP A 241 3.78 18.97 2.34
C ASP A 241 3.52 17.47 2.14
N TRP A 242 3.34 17.08 0.88
CA TRP A 242 3.12 15.70 0.47
C TRP A 242 4.42 14.88 0.40
N GLY A 243 5.58 15.52 0.56
CA GLY A 243 6.87 14.91 0.32
C GLY A 243 7.12 14.61 -1.17
N THR A 244 8.38 14.30 -1.47
CA THR A 244 8.86 13.89 -2.79
C THR A 244 9.27 12.42 -2.76
N VAL A 245 9.25 11.78 -3.93
CA VAL A 245 9.89 10.48 -4.09
C VAL A 245 11.40 10.70 -3.90
N PRO A 246 12.06 9.97 -2.99
CA PRO A 246 13.48 10.18 -2.76
C PRO A 246 14.30 9.73 -3.96
N GLU A 247 15.39 10.43 -4.23
CA GLU A 247 16.37 9.97 -5.21
C GLU A 247 17.12 8.75 -4.66
N ILE A 248 17.57 7.84 -5.53
CA ILE A 248 18.36 6.67 -5.12
C ILE A 248 19.65 7.04 -4.36
N THR A 249 20.18 8.24 -4.58
CA THR A 249 21.33 8.78 -3.85
C THR A 249 21.01 9.12 -2.39
N GLU A 250 19.79 9.56 -2.11
CA GLU A 250 19.31 9.80 -0.73
C GLU A 250 19.15 8.48 0.03
N LEU A 251 18.93 7.37 -0.69
CA LEU A 251 18.85 6.02 -0.13
C LEU A 251 20.22 5.35 0.05
N GLY A 252 21.32 6.06 -0.22
CA GLY A 252 22.68 5.55 -0.08
C GLY A 252 23.22 4.77 -1.28
N PHE A 253 22.55 4.81 -2.44
CA PHE A 253 23.06 4.18 -3.67
C PHE A 253 23.79 5.18 -4.55
N GLN A 254 24.81 4.70 -5.27
CA GLN A 254 25.35 5.44 -6.40
C GLN A 254 24.39 5.31 -7.60
N LYS A 255 24.25 6.37 -8.40
CA LYS A 255 23.47 6.29 -9.64
C LYS A 255 24.06 5.16 -10.50
N PRO A 256 23.23 4.24 -11.03
CA PRO A 256 23.69 3.26 -12.01
C PRO A 256 24.42 4.03 -13.11
N LYS A 257 25.67 3.65 -13.41
CA LYS A 257 26.32 4.17 -14.62
C LYS A 257 25.37 3.81 -15.76
N ALA A 258 24.81 4.82 -16.42
CA ALA A 258 24.07 4.62 -17.65
C ALA A 258 24.95 3.72 -18.52
N CYS A 259 24.42 2.56 -18.92
CA CYS A 259 25.11 1.74 -19.91
C CYS A 259 25.32 2.67 -21.11
N LEU A 260 26.57 3.07 -21.35
CA LEU A 260 26.97 3.88 -22.50
C LEU A 260 26.72 3.03 -23.75
N LEU A 261 25.47 3.01 -24.19
CA LEU A 261 25.11 2.69 -25.55
C LEU A 261 25.30 3.97 -26.37
N SER A 262 26.55 4.46 -26.42
CA SER A 262 26.96 5.34 -27.50
C SER A 262 27.19 4.43 -28.70
N SER A 263 26.14 4.27 -29.50
CA SER A 263 26.23 3.80 -30.87
C SER A 263 27.02 4.85 -31.67
N SER A 264 28.34 4.85 -31.58
CA SER A 264 29.17 5.56 -32.55
C SER A 264 29.33 4.65 -33.77
N HIS A 265 28.34 4.72 -34.66
CA HIS A 265 28.53 4.36 -36.05
C HIS A 265 29.40 5.43 -36.71
N THR A 266 30.61 5.04 -37.10
CA THR A 266 31.31 5.50 -38.32
C THR A 266 32.15 4.34 -38.80
#